data_AF-A0A1I0TUS2-F1
#
_entry.id   AF-A0A1I0TUS2-F1
#
_cell.length_a   1.000
_cell.length_b   1.000
_cell.length_c   1.000
_cell.angle_alpha   90.00
_cell.angle_beta   90.00
_cell.angle_gamma   90.00
#
_symmetry.space_group_name_H-M   'P 1'
#
loop_
_entity.id
_entity.type
_entity.pdbx_description
1 polymer ?
#
loop_
_entity_poly.entity_id
_entity_poly.type
_entity_poly.pdbx_seq_one_letter_code
_entity_poly.pdbx_strand_id
1 'polypeptide(L)'
;ASAETIADMYQQRWTVEVFFRWVKQYLNVPTLFGTTENAVYNQLFAAFIAYVLLRWLYDQTKKQTNVSLSFISFVRRFFSGQLPLDWKSGMAAALFEYAQIYGRRMYNFG
;
A
#
# COMPACT_ATOMS: atom_id res chain seq x y z
N ALA A 1 38.69 -13.00 1.41
CA ALA A 1 37.32 -13.49 1.11
C ALA A 1 37.40 -14.33 -0.15
N SER A 2 36.69 -15.46 -0.24
CA SER A 2 36.65 -16.23 -1.49
C SER A 2 35.88 -15.45 -2.56
N ALA A 3 36.08 -15.78 -3.83
CA ALA A 3 35.33 -15.17 -4.93
C ALA A 3 33.81 -15.32 -4.74
N GLU A 4 33.36 -16.44 -4.19
CA GLU A 4 31.96 -16.70 -3.85
C GLU A 4 31.44 -15.74 -2.77
N THR A 5 32.18 -15.54 -1.67
CA THR A 5 31.77 -14.60 -0.62
C THR A 5 31.61 -13.19 -1.17
N ILE A 6 32.50 -12.77 -2.08
CA ILE A 6 32.41 -11.45 -2.71
C ILE A 6 31.16 -11.38 -3.60
N ALA A 7 30.89 -12.40 -4.42
CA ALA A 7 29.71 -12.46 -5.28
C ALA A 7 28.40 -12.41 -4.46
N ASP A 8 28.32 -13.15 -3.36
CA ASP A 8 27.16 -13.17 -2.47
C ASP A 8 26.88 -11.79 -1.86
N MET A 9 27.92 -11.08 -1.39
CA MET A 9 27.78 -9.73 -0.86
C MET A 9 27.24 -8.75 -1.91
N TYR A 10 27.69 -8.87 -3.16
CA TYR A 10 27.16 -8.04 -4.26
C TYR A 10 25.69 -8.36 -4.57
N GLN A 11 25.30 -9.63 -4.55
CA GLN A 11 23.90 -10.03 -4.74
C GLN A 11 23.00 -9.48 -3.62
N GLN A 12 23.44 -9.55 -2.36
CA GLN A 12 22.70 -9.01 -1.22
C GLN A 12 22.52 -7.49 -1.36
N ARG A 13 23.59 -6.77 -1.71
CA ARG A 13 23.53 -5.32 -1.94
C ARG A 13 22.53 -4.96 -3.04
N TRP A 14 22.58 -5.65 -4.18
CA TRP A 14 21.64 -5.42 -5.27
C TRP A 14 20.18 -5.65 -4.83
N THR A 15 19.94 -6.69 -4.04
CA THR A 15 18.61 -7.00 -3.50
C THR A 15 18.06 -5.84 -2.66
N VAL A 16 18.91 -5.25 -1.80
CA VAL A 16 18.55 -4.07 -1.01
C VAL A 16 18.27 -2.85 -1.91
N GLU A 17 19.07 -2.63 -2.95
CA GLU A 17 18.87 -1.53 -3.90
C GLU A 17 17.54 -1.66 -4.68
N VAL A 18 17.19 -2.88 -5.12
CA VAL A 18 15.92 -3.16 -5.79
C VAL A 18 14.74 -2.93 -4.85
N PHE A 19 14.84 -3.38 -3.59
CA PHE A 19 13.82 -3.12 -2.57
C PHE A 19 13.60 -1.61 -2.37
N PHE A 20 14.66 -0.84 -2.15
CA PHE A 20 14.52 0.60 -1.94
C PHE A 20 14.10 1.37 -3.20
N ARG A 21 14.43 0.85 -4.40
CA ARG A 21 13.89 1.38 -5.66
C ARG A 21 12.38 1.20 -5.72
N TRP A 22 11.89 0.00 -5.38
CA TRP A 22 10.47 -0.28 -5.31
C TRP A 22 9.78 0.61 -4.27
N VAL A 23 10.34 0.71 -3.05
CA VAL A 23 9.81 1.59 -1.99
C VAL A 23 9.65 3.02 -2.51
N LYS A 24 10.70 3.61 -3.09
CA LYS A 24 10.64 4.97 -3.63
C LYS A 24 9.66 5.17 -4.79
N GLN A 25 9.41 4.13 -5.58
CA GLN A 25 8.49 4.19 -6.72
C GLN A 25 7.02 4.04 -6.32
N TYR A 26 6.72 3.14 -5.37
CA TYR A 26 5.36 2.76 -5.03
C TYR A 26 4.85 3.38 -3.72
N LEU A 27 5.76 3.67 -2.80
CA LEU A 27 5.47 4.39 -1.56
C LEU A 27 5.86 5.84 -1.78
N ASN A 28 4.86 6.72 -1.85
CA ASN A 28 5.07 8.16 -1.97
C ASN A 28 5.58 8.72 -0.63
N VAL A 29 6.82 8.39 -0.26
CA VAL A 29 7.53 8.89 0.93
C VAL A 29 8.58 9.89 0.46
N PRO A 30 8.17 11.12 0.08
CA PRO A 30 9.08 12.08 -0.56
C PRO A 30 10.16 12.59 0.40
N THR A 31 9.87 12.65 1.70
CA THR A 31 10.78 13.19 2.71
C THR A 31 10.63 12.46 4.03
N LEU A 32 11.75 12.01 4.59
CA LEU A 32 11.80 11.56 5.97
C LEU A 32 11.86 12.79 6.87
N PHE A 33 10.87 13.00 7.74
CA PHE A 33 10.78 14.19 8.61
C PHE A 33 11.53 14.04 9.94
N GLY A 34 12.25 12.94 10.12
CA GLY A 34 13.06 12.69 11.30
C GLY A 34 14.32 11.92 10.94
N THR A 35 15.43 12.23 11.61
CA THR A 35 16.75 11.65 11.34
C THR A 35 17.12 10.54 12.32
N THR A 36 16.31 10.33 13.37
CA THR A 36 16.51 9.22 14.31
C THR A 36 16.08 7.91 13.67
N GLU A 37 16.77 6.82 14.01
CA GLU A 37 16.47 5.48 13.50
C GLU A 37 14.99 5.10 13.68
N ASN A 38 14.44 5.33 14.88
CA ASN A 38 13.03 5.08 15.17
C ASN A 38 12.08 5.94 14.32
N ALA A 39 12.41 7.21 14.06
CA ALA A 39 11.59 8.06 13.21
C ALA A 39 11.56 7.55 11.77
N VAL A 40 12.70 7.10 11.25
CA VAL A 40 12.80 6.51 9.91
C VAL A 40 11.98 5.22 9.83
N TYR A 41 12.13 4.31 10.79
CA TYR A 41 11.36 3.07 10.81
C TYR A 41 9.87 3.32 10.90
N ASN A 42 9.42 4.18 11.81
CA ASN A 42 8.01 4.49 11.97
C ASN A 42 7.42 5.09 10.69
N GLN A 43 8.13 5.99 10.01
CA GLN A 43 7.68 6.58 8.74
C GLN A 43 7.55 5.52 7.63
N LEU A 44 8.51 4.61 7.52
CA LEU A 44 8.44 3.50 6.58
C LEU A 44 7.26 2.58 6.89
N PHE A 45 7.08 2.16 8.15
CA PHE A 45 5.96 1.31 8.55
C PHE A 45 4.61 1.98 8.27
N ALA A 46 4.44 3.25 8.59
CA ALA A 46 3.22 4.00 8.26
C ALA A 46 2.96 4.02 6.74
N ALA A 47 4.00 4.25 5.93
CA ALA A 47 3.89 4.24 4.48
C ALA A 47 3.49 2.86 3.94
N PHE A 48 4.09 1.79 4.46
CA PHE A 48 3.72 0.41 4.10
C PHE A 48 2.27 0.11 4.45
N ILE A 49 1.83 0.46 5.67
CA ILE A 49 0.43 0.25 6.10
C ILE A 49 -0.52 1.01 5.18
N ALA A 50 -0.25 2.29 4.91
CA ALA A 50 -1.07 3.11 4.02
C ALA A 50 -1.16 2.50 2.60
N TYR A 51 -0.03 2.04 2.05
CA TYR A 51 -0.01 1.40 0.74
C TYR A 51 -0.82 0.11 0.72
N VAL A 52 -0.66 -0.77 1.71
CA VAL A 52 -1.41 -2.03 1.77
C VAL A 52 -2.90 -1.75 1.86
N LEU A 53 -3.32 -0.80 2.69
CA LEU A 53 -4.73 -0.40 2.83
C LEU A 53 -5.28 0.18 1.52
N LEU A 54 -4.57 1.10 0.89
CA LEU A 54 -4.97 1.69 -0.40
C LEU A 54 -5.04 0.63 -1.50
N ARG A 55 -4.08 -0.30 -1.52
CA ARG A 55 -4.03 -1.38 -2.49
C ARG A 55 -5.20 -2.33 -2.33
N TRP A 56 -5.46 -2.75 -1.10
CA TRP A 56 -6.61 -3.57 -0.77
C TRP A 56 -7.92 -2.87 -1.17
N LEU A 57 -8.10 -1.59 -0.81
CA LEU A 57 -9.30 -0.82 -1.13
C LEU A 57 -9.51 -0.70 -2.64
N TYR A 58 -8.44 -0.43 -3.38
CA TYR A 58 -8.46 -0.40 -4.85
C TYR A 58 -8.90 -1.76 -5.42
N ASP A 59 -8.28 -2.85 -4.99
CA ASP A 59 -8.54 -4.19 -5.52
C ASP A 59 -9.98 -4.66 -5.19
N GLN A 60 -10.56 -4.28 -4.04
CA GLN A 60 -11.97 -4.55 -3.74
C GLN A 60 -12.91 -3.67 -4.55
N THR A 61 -12.65 -2.36 -4.62
CA THR A 61 -13.49 -1.42 -5.36
C THR A 61 -13.54 -1.79 -6.84
N LYS A 62 -12.39 -2.16 -7.42
CA LYS A 62 -12.27 -2.56 -8.82
C LYS A 62 -13.20 -3.72 -9.19
N LYS A 63 -13.44 -4.67 -8.27
CA LYS A 63 -14.36 -5.80 -8.50
C LYS A 63 -15.82 -5.36 -8.58
N GLN A 64 -16.15 -4.22 -7.96
CA GLN A 64 -17.51 -3.69 -7.89
C GLN A 64 -17.78 -2.63 -8.97
N THR A 65 -16.79 -2.29 -9.79
CA THR A 65 -16.87 -1.24 -10.81
C THR A 65 -16.61 -1.77 -12.20
N ASN A 66 -17.37 -1.28 -13.18
CA ASN A 66 -17.14 -1.58 -14.60
C ASN A 66 -16.14 -0.61 -15.27
N VAL A 67 -15.84 0.53 -14.62
CA VAL A 67 -14.90 1.53 -15.14
C VAL A 67 -13.49 1.24 -14.65
N SER A 68 -12.55 1.00 -15.58
CA SER A 68 -11.15 0.76 -15.24
C SER A 68 -10.42 2.05 -14.86
N LEU A 69 -9.77 2.05 -13.70
CA LEU A 69 -8.75 3.02 -13.32
C LEU A 69 -7.45 2.28 -13.00
N SER A 70 -6.30 2.86 -13.34
CA SER A 70 -5.02 2.39 -12.81
C SER A 70 -4.92 2.70 -11.31
N PHE A 71 -4.14 1.90 -10.57
CA PHE A 71 -3.91 2.13 -9.14
C PHE A 71 -3.43 3.55 -8.84
N ILE A 72 -2.48 4.06 -9.64
CA ILE A 72 -1.96 5.43 -9.50
C ILE A 72 -3.06 6.47 -9.71
N SER A 73 -3.92 6.29 -10.72
CA SER A 73 -5.03 7.21 -11.00
C SER A 73 -6.06 7.17 -9.88
N PHE A 74 -6.36 5.99 -9.34
CA PHE A 74 -7.22 5.82 -8.18
C PHE A 74 -6.67 6.56 -6.97
N VAL A 75 -5.41 6.32 -6.59
CA VAL A 75 -4.78 6.95 -5.42
C VAL A 75 -4.79 8.48 -5.54
N ARG A 76 -4.40 9.02 -6.71
CA ARG A 76 -4.41 10.47 -6.96
C ARG A 76 -5.81 11.07 -6.85
N ARG A 77 -6.82 10.40 -7.43
CA ARG A 77 -8.23 10.84 -7.40
C ARG A 77 -8.86 10.67 -6.03
N PHE A 78 -8.48 9.65 -5.27
CA PHE A 78 -8.90 9.41 -3.90
C PHE A 78 -8.46 10.55 -2.99
N PHE A 79 -7.17 10.88 -2.99
CA PHE A 79 -6.64 11.96 -2.16
C PHE A 79 -7.09 13.37 -2.59
N SER A 80 -7.35 13.57 -3.88
CA SER A 80 -7.91 14.85 -4.37
C SER A 80 -9.44 14.97 -4.21
N GLY A 81 -10.13 13.91 -3.75
CA GLY A 81 -11.59 13.88 -3.64
C GLY A 81 -12.34 13.77 -4.98
N GLN A 82 -11.64 13.54 -6.09
CA GLN A 82 -12.15 13.54 -7.46
C GLN A 82 -12.39 12.14 -8.03
N LEU A 83 -12.76 11.18 -7.18
CA LEU A 83 -13.14 9.85 -7.65
C LEU A 83 -14.46 9.91 -8.47
N PRO A 84 -14.54 9.18 -9.60
CA PRO A 84 -15.79 9.02 -10.34
C PRO A 84 -16.90 8.45 -9.46
N LEU A 85 -18.16 8.74 -9.79
CA LEU A 85 -19.31 8.28 -9.01
C LEU A 85 -19.33 6.75 -8.88
N ASP A 86 -19.07 6.01 -9.96
CA ASP A 86 -19.01 4.55 -9.94
C ASP A 86 -17.95 4.01 -8.97
N TRP A 87 -16.80 4.69 -8.88
CA TRP A 87 -15.75 4.31 -7.94
C TRP A 87 -16.13 4.64 -6.50
N LYS A 88 -16.86 5.74 -6.27
CA LYS A 88 -17.39 6.07 -4.94
C LYS A 88 -18.44 5.04 -4.50
N SER A 89 -19.36 4.65 -5.39
CA SER A 89 -20.40 3.66 -5.08
C SER A 89 -19.80 2.26 -4.87
N GLY A 90 -18.90 1.81 -5.75
CA GLY A 90 -18.20 0.53 -5.59
C GLY A 90 -17.37 0.47 -4.31
N MET A 91 -16.74 1.58 -3.91
CA MET A 91 -15.97 1.66 -2.66
C MET A 91 -16.88 1.58 -1.44
N ALA A 92 -18.02 2.30 -1.46
CA ALA A 92 -19.01 2.23 -0.39
C ALA A 92 -19.57 0.81 -0.23
N ALA A 93 -19.85 0.13 -1.34
CA ALA A 93 -20.32 -1.25 -1.32
C ALA A 93 -19.24 -2.23 -0.80
N ALA A 94 -17.98 -2.06 -1.19
CA ALA A 94 -16.87 -2.86 -0.67
C ALA A 94 -16.68 -2.69 0.86
N LEU A 95 -16.77 -1.46 1.35
CA LEU A 95 -16.67 -1.17 2.79
C LEU A 95 -17.89 -1.71 3.55
N PHE A 96 -19.08 -1.62 2.97
CA PHE A 96 -20.29 -2.19 3.56
C PHE A 96 -20.19 -3.71 3.66
N GLU A 97 -19.76 -4.39 2.60
CA GLU A 97 -19.54 -5.83 2.59
C GLU A 97 -18.51 -6.25 3.64
N TYR A 98 -17.39 -5.53 3.72
CA TYR A 98 -16.39 -5.75 4.77
C TYR A 98 -16.99 -5.59 6.16
N ALA A 99 -17.75 -4.52 6.41
CA ALA A 99 -18.41 -4.30 7.69
C ALA A 99 -19.43 -5.40 8.02
N GLN A 100 -20.16 -5.94 7.05
CA GLN A 100 -21.11 -7.03 7.26
C GLN A 100 -20.43 -8.37 7.58
N ILE A 101 -19.29 -8.66 6.95
CA ILE A 101 -18.53 -9.90 7.17
C ILE A 101 -17.83 -9.87 8.53
N TYR A 102 -17.12 -8.78 8.83
CA TYR A 102 -16.29 -8.69 10.03
C TYR A 102 -17.04 -8.14 11.25
N GLY A 103 -18.03 -7.27 11.03
CA GLY A 103 -18.94 -6.81 12.09
C GLY A 103 -19.72 -7.96 12.69
N ARG A 104 -20.26 -8.90 11.89
CA ARG A 104 -20.88 -10.13 12.40
C ARG A 104 -19.90 -11.05 13.16
N ARG A 105 -18.63 -11.11 12.74
CA ARG A 105 -17.61 -11.92 13.43
C ARG A 105 -17.22 -11.34 14.80
N MET A 106 -17.17 -10.02 14.95
CA MET A 106 -16.81 -9.40 16.23
C MET A 106 -17.85 -9.63 17.33
N TYR A 107 -19.15 -9.72 17.01
CA TYR A 107 -20.19 -10.10 17.98
C TYR A 107 -20.09 -11.57 18.45
N ASN A 108 -19.34 -12.42 17.74
CA ASN A 108 -19.17 -13.84 18.09
C ASN A 108 -17.87 -14.12 18.89
N PHE A 109 -17.16 -13.08 19.32
CA PHE A 109 -16.01 -13.17 20.24
C PHE A 109 -16.39 -12.83 21.69
N GLY A 110 -17.62 -13.16 22.10
CA GLY A 110 -18.12 -13.06 23.47
C GLY A 110 -18.11 -14.41 24.17
#